data_AF-A0A1Q8QLG0-F1
#
_entry.id   AF-A0A1Q8QLG0-F1
#
_cell.length_a   1.000
_cell.length_b   1.000
_cell.length_c   1.000
_cell.angle_alpha   90.00
_cell.angle_beta   90.00
_cell.angle_gamma   90.00
#
_symmetry.space_group_name_H-M   'P 1'
#
loop_
_entity.id
_entity.type
_entity.pdbx_description
1 polymer ?
#
loop_
_entity_poly.entity_id
_entity_poly.type
_entity_poly.pdbx_seq_one_letter_code
_entity_poly.pdbx_strand_id
1 'polypeptide(L)' 'MKIFKVCQACDRIIGEIELDDLTSQSVDPIMDIVGNVAYALCSVCAHEMEMKPRNVYH' A
#
# COMPACT_ATOMS: atom_id res chain seq x y z
N MET A 1 7.75 0.63 -17.23
CA MET A 1 8.38 1.52 -16.21
C MET A 1 8.09 0.90 -14.88
N LYS A 2 9.07 0.74 -14.01
CA LYS A 2 8.86 0.00 -12.76
C LYS A 2 8.37 0.92 -11.65
N ILE A 3 7.35 0.47 -10.92
CA ILE A 3 6.80 1.12 -9.75
C ILE A 3 7.09 0.27 -8.52
N PHE A 4 7.65 0.89 -7.49
CA PHE A 4 7.88 0.23 -6.22
C PHE A 4 6.66 0.36 -5.32
N LYS A 5 6.20 -0.77 -4.79
CA LYS A 5 5.17 -0.79 -3.78
C LYS A 5 5.82 -0.65 -2.40
N VAL A 6 5.47 0.41 -1.68
CA VAL A 6 6.06 0.77 -0.38
C VAL A 6 4.97 0.82 0.68
N CYS A 7 5.27 0.29 1.87
CA CYS A 7 4.38 0.40 3.01
C CYS A 7 4.33 1.85 3.52
N GLN A 8 3.15 2.48 3.54
CA GLN A 8 3.01 3.86 4.03
C GLN A 8 3.32 3.99 5.54
N ALA A 9 3.17 2.91 6.32
CA ALA A 9 3.32 2.95 7.77
C ALA A 9 4.74 2.67 8.27
N CYS A 10 5.55 1.94 7.50
CA CYS A 10 6.88 1.51 7.94
C CYS A 10 7.96 1.60 6.85
N ASP A 11 7.66 2.25 5.72
CA ASP A 11 8.55 2.52 4.59
C ASP A 11 9.23 1.28 3.97
N ARG A 12 8.77 0.09 4.33
CA ARG A 12 9.29 -1.17 3.78
C ARG A 12 8.82 -1.35 2.33
N ILE A 13 9.74 -1.69 1.43
CA ILE A 13 9.40 -2.15 0.08
C ILE A 13 8.70 -3.52 0.21
N ILE A 14 7.48 -3.61 -0.31
CA ILE A 14 6.62 -4.79 -0.25
C ILE A 14 6.34 -5.42 -1.61
N GLY A 15 6.79 -4.79 -2.69
CA GLY A 15 6.66 -5.34 -4.03
C GLY A 15 7.17 -4.40 -5.11
N GLU A 16 7.11 -4.89 -6.33
CA GLU A 16 7.41 -4.16 -7.56
C GLU A 16 6.30 -4.49 -8.57
N ILE A 17 5.84 -3.49 -9.31
CA ILE A 17 4.77 -3.59 -10.30
C ILE A 17 5.27 -2.93 -11.59
N GLU A 18 5.03 -3.54 -12.75
CA GLU A 18 5.23 -2.86 -14.02
C GLU A 18 4.08 -1.86 -14.23
N LEU A 19 4.39 -0.65 -14.69
CA LEU A 19 3.39 0.40 -14.94
C LEU A 19 2.22 -0.10 -15.80
N ASP A 20 2.49 -0.99 -16.75
CA ASP A 20 1.48 -1.55 -17.65
C ASP A 20 0.47 -2.44 -16.89
N ASP A 21 0.90 -3.05 -15.79
CA ASP A 21 0.09 -3.93 -14.94
C ASP A 21 -0.79 -3.16 -13.93
N LEU A 22 -0.64 -1.83 -13.80
CA LEU A 22 -1.56 -1.02 -12.99
C LEU A 22 -2.99 -1.03 -13.54
N THR A 23 -3.14 -1.26 -14.86
CA THR A 23 -4.46 -1.34 -15.51
C THR A 23 -5.09 -2.73 -15.35
N SER A 24 -4.28 -3.76 -15.05
CA SER A 24 -4.73 -5.12 -14.80
C SER A 24 -4.96 -5.34 -13.30
N GLN A 25 -6.15 -4.98 -12.80
CA GLN A 25 -6.71 -5.44 -11.52
C GLN A 25 -5.66 -5.71 -10.42
N SER A 26 -4.95 -4.68 -9.95
CA SER A 26 -4.02 -4.85 -8.84
C SER A 26 -4.79 -5.30 -7.59
N VAL A 27 -4.45 -6.49 -7.08
CA VAL A 27 -5.14 -7.21 -5.99
C VAL A 27 -5.06 -6.47 -4.65
N ASP A 28 -4.13 -5.53 -4.52
CA ASP A 28 -3.95 -4.75 -3.31
C ASP A 28 -4.48 -3.31 -3.50
N PRO A 29 -5.25 -2.76 -2.54
CA PRO A 29 -5.67 -1.38 -2.58
C PRO A 29 -4.44 -0.47 -2.51
N ILE A 30 -4.05 0.08 -3.65
CA ILE A 30 -3.06 1.16 -3.73
C ILE A 30 -3.73 2.41 -3.18
N MET A 31 -3.17 2.97 -2.11
CA MET A 31 -3.72 4.16 -1.46
C MET A 31 -3.33 5.44 -2.20
N ASP A 32 -2.11 5.48 -2.74
CA ASP A 32 -1.58 6.63 -3.47
C ASP A 32 -0.42 6.23 -4.40
N ILE A 33 -0.15 7.04 -5.44
CA ILE A 33 1.00 6.87 -6.33
C ILE A 33 1.69 8.23 -6.52
N VAL A 34 2.97 8.32 -6.12
CA VAL A 34 3.80 9.52 -6.30
C VAL A 34 5.04 9.16 -7.11
N GLY A 35 5.08 9.62 -8.36
CA GLY A 35 6.17 9.29 -9.29
C GLY A 35 6.20 7.79 -9.62
N ASN A 36 7.29 7.12 -9.25
CA ASN A 36 7.49 5.67 -9.42
C ASN A 36 7.28 4.88 -8.11
N VAL A 37 6.57 5.44 -7.15
CA VAL A 37 6.28 4.81 -5.85
C VAL A 37 4.78 4.70 -5.65
N ALA A 38 4.28 3.48 -5.43
CA ALA A 38 2.92 3.19 -5.03
C ALA A 38 2.87 2.88 -3.53
N TYR A 39 2.07 3.64 -2.78
CA TYR A 39 1.89 3.44 -1.35
C TYR A 39 0.73 2.49 -1.06
N ALA A 40 0.98 1.53 -0.17
CA ALA A 40 0.00 0.58 0.32
C ALA A 40 0.34 0.19 1.77
N LEU A 41 -0.43 -0.70 2.40
CA LEU A 41 -0.07 -1.28 3.70
C LEU A 41 0.52 -2.67 3.50
N CYS A 42 1.58 -2.99 4.25
CA CYS A 42 2.02 -4.37 4.38
C CYS A 42 1.05 -5.16 5.26
N SER A 43 1.03 -6.48 5.14
CA SER A 43 0.13 -7.34 5.93
C SER A 43 0.26 -7.12 7.44
N VAL A 44 1.46 -6.82 7.93
CA VAL A 44 1.71 -6.53 9.36
C VAL A 44 1.03 -5.23 9.77
N CYS A 45 1.32 -4.12 9.08
CA CYS A 45 0.73 -2.82 9.42
C CYS A 45 -0.77 -2.78 9.18
N ALA A 46 -1.27 -3.46 8.15
CA ALA A 46 -2.71 -3.62 7.90
C ALA A 46 -3.39 -4.32 9.08
N HIS A 47 -2.83 -5.45 9.52
CA HIS A 47 -3.35 -6.20 10.67
C HIS A 47 -3.31 -5.40 11.98
N GLU A 48 -2.22 -4.68 12.24
CA GLU A 48 -2.12 -3.79 13.41
C GLU A 48 -3.14 -2.64 13.38
N MET A 49 -3.43 -2.10 12.19
CA MET A 49 -4.43 -1.04 12.03
C MET A 49 -5.86 -1.58 12.17
N GLU A 50 -6.14 -2.80 11.71
CA GLU A 50 -7.43 -3.48 11.93
C GLU A 50 -7.65 -3.84 13.40
N MET A 51 -6.59 -4.22 14.12
CA MET A 51 -6.65 -4.57 15.55
C MET A 51 -6.75 -3.37 16.48
N LYS A 52 -6.43 -2.16 16.04
CA LYS A 52 -6.68 -0.95 16.82
C LYS A 52 -8.13 -0.56 16.62
N PRO A 53 -9.01 -0.67 17.64
CA PRO A 53 -10.35 -0.10 17.53
C PRO A 53 -10.18 1.36 17.17
N ARG A 54 -10.82 1.79 16.09
CA ARG A 54 -10.99 3.21 15.80
C ARG A 54 -11.68 3.78 17.03
N ASN A 55 -10.92 4.46 17.90
CA ASN A 55 -11.49 5.32 18.93
C ASN A 55 -12.16 6.46 18.16
N VAL A 56 -13.39 6.20 17.71
CA VAL A 56 -14.28 7.21 17.17
C VAL A 56 -14.63 8.08 18.37
N TYR A 57 -13.96 9.21 18.50
CA TYR A 57 -14.44 10.27 19.38
C TYR A 57 -15.75 10.77 18.76
N HIS A 58 -16.87 10.40 19.40
CA HIS A 58 -18.20 10.95 19.15
C HIS A 58 -18.33 12.34 19.77
#